data_AF-A0A5R9EHF6-F1
#
_entry.id   AF-A0A5R9EHF6-F1
#
_cell.length_a   1.000
_cell.length_b   1.000
_cell.length_c   1.000
_cell.angle_alpha   90.00
_cell.angle_beta   90.00
_cell.angle_gamma   90.00
#
_symmetry.space_group_name_H-M   'P 1'
#
loop_
_entity.id
_entity.type
_entity.pdbx_description
1 polymer ?
#
loop_
_entity_poly.entity_id
_entity_poly.type
_entity_poly.pdbx_seq_one_letter_code
_entity_poly.pdbx_strand_id
1 'polypeptide(L)'
;MQVERLPHGGSTERDLWLWHLGPQPADPVLLWTAYMRRFDQEHFHRFVKGHLGLGAARLDAAEAVDRWIALVLAAYTQLYLARHPVDDLRRPWQARMPHGTTLSPYRVRLGFHRLRAKLPAITSPRNPGPQDPAAPKAHGTDRNIPAPPTDLRPALLTRRDRELKMQGFRNADNQRLRTRCVTTRRARRHLRS
;
A
#
# COMPACT_ATOMS: atom_id res chain seq x y z
N MET A 1 -4.88 -29.88 22.69
CA MET A 1 -4.76 -29.14 23.97
C MET A 1 -6.03 -28.33 24.15
N GLN A 2 -6.77 -28.56 25.23
CA GLN A 2 -7.96 -27.78 25.61
C GLN A 2 -7.49 -26.62 26.50
N VAL A 3 -7.76 -25.38 26.11
CA VAL A 3 -7.48 -24.19 26.92
C VAL A 3 -8.64 -24.03 27.89
N GLU A 4 -8.41 -24.32 29.17
CA GLU A 4 -9.46 -24.46 30.18
C GLU A 4 -9.97 -23.12 30.73
N ARG A 5 -9.21 -22.02 30.64
CA ARG A 5 -9.70 -20.69 31.06
C ARG A 5 -8.83 -19.54 30.58
N LEU A 6 -9.45 -18.51 30.00
CA LEU A 6 -8.80 -17.21 29.73
C LEU A 6 -8.91 -16.32 30.99
N PRO A 7 -7.82 -15.65 31.42
CA PRO A 7 -7.81 -14.90 32.69
C PRO A 7 -8.60 -13.58 32.68
N HIS A 8 -9.27 -13.23 31.57
CA HIS A 8 -10.04 -11.99 31.47
C HIS A 8 -11.32 -12.28 30.67
N GLY A 9 -12.49 -12.08 31.29
CA GLY A 9 -13.82 -12.42 30.78
C GLY A 9 -14.27 -11.62 29.56
N GLY A 10 -13.55 -11.73 28.44
CA GLY A 10 -14.00 -11.35 27.11
C GLY A 10 -14.87 -12.44 26.49
N SER A 11 -15.68 -12.07 25.48
CA SER A 11 -16.65 -12.94 24.82
C SER A 11 -16.10 -14.33 24.49
N THR A 12 -16.94 -15.36 24.63
CA THR A 12 -16.70 -16.71 24.13
C THR A 12 -15.96 -16.69 22.80
N GLU A 13 -14.79 -17.33 22.74
CA GLU A 13 -14.03 -17.49 21.51
C GLU A 13 -14.98 -18.05 20.44
N ARG A 14 -15.05 -17.39 19.29
CA ARG A 14 -15.83 -17.93 18.17
C ARG A 14 -15.06 -19.09 17.58
N ASP A 15 -15.73 -20.22 17.39
CA ASP A 15 -15.16 -21.36 16.69
C ASP A 15 -14.67 -20.93 15.30
N LEU A 16 -13.40 -21.21 15.01
CA LEU A 16 -12.78 -20.98 13.72
C LEU A 16 -12.62 -22.32 12.99
N TRP A 17 -13.36 -22.47 11.90
CA TRP A 17 -13.25 -23.65 11.04
C TRP A 17 -12.15 -23.42 9.99
N LEU A 18 -11.06 -24.17 10.08
CA LEU A 18 -9.96 -24.14 9.12
C LEU A 18 -9.99 -25.39 8.23
N TRP A 19 -9.90 -25.16 6.93
CA TRP A 19 -9.75 -26.21 5.93
C TRP A 19 -8.36 -26.05 5.32
N HIS A 20 -7.62 -27.15 5.22
CA HIS A 20 -6.28 -27.14 4.63
C HIS A 20 -6.14 -28.26 3.61
N LEU A 21 -5.27 -28.03 2.62
CA LEU A 21 -4.89 -29.01 1.62
C LEU A 21 -3.41 -29.35 1.85
N GLY A 22 -3.11 -30.60 2.19
CA GLY A 22 -1.74 -31.03 2.44
C GLY A 22 -1.64 -32.42 3.08
N PRO A 23 -0.41 -32.90 3.35
CA PRO A 23 -0.17 -34.18 3.99
C PRO A 23 -0.88 -34.30 5.35
N GLN A 24 -1.27 -35.52 5.71
CA GLN A 24 -1.91 -35.85 6.98
C GLN A 24 -1.00 -36.76 7.82
N PRO A 25 -1.02 -36.65 9.17
CA PRO A 25 -1.84 -35.70 9.95
C PRO A 25 -1.26 -34.28 9.93
N ALA A 26 -2.13 -33.27 9.91
CA ALA A 26 -1.72 -31.88 9.97
C ALA A 26 -1.38 -31.42 11.38
N ASP A 27 -0.30 -30.67 11.53
CA ASP A 27 0.07 -30.02 12.79
C ASP A 27 -0.83 -28.80 13.06
N PRO A 28 -1.65 -28.80 14.13
CA PRO A 28 -2.51 -27.66 14.48
C PRO A 28 -1.73 -26.35 14.70
N VAL A 29 -0.50 -26.41 15.21
CA VAL A 29 0.33 -25.21 15.46
C VAL A 29 0.77 -24.60 14.14
N LEU A 30 1.20 -25.42 13.19
CA LEU A 30 1.50 -24.98 11.83
C LEU A 30 0.27 -24.39 11.14
N LEU A 31 -0.90 -25.05 11.23
CA LEU A 31 -2.14 -24.56 10.64
C LEU A 31 -2.55 -23.19 11.21
N TRP A 32 -2.49 -23.06 12.54
CA TRP A 32 -2.75 -21.80 13.22
C TRP A 32 -1.77 -20.71 12.79
N THR A 33 -0.47 -21.02 12.74
CA THR A 33 0.58 -20.07 12.33
C THR A 33 0.40 -19.64 10.87
N ALA A 34 0.07 -20.58 9.97
CA ALA A 34 -0.22 -20.29 8.58
C ALA A 34 -1.47 -19.42 8.43
N TYR A 35 -2.52 -19.68 9.20
CA TYR A 35 -3.72 -18.84 9.24
C TYR A 35 -3.40 -17.42 9.70
N MET A 36 -2.61 -17.26 10.76
CA MET A 36 -2.21 -15.94 11.26
C MET A 36 -1.44 -15.11 10.23
N ARG A 37 -0.63 -15.76 9.37
CA ARG A 37 0.08 -15.09 8.26
C ARG A 37 -0.86 -14.52 7.18
N ARG A 38 -2.14 -14.91 7.14
CA ARG A 38 -3.12 -14.29 6.22
C ARG A 38 -3.24 -12.78 6.46
N PHE A 39 -3.12 -12.34 7.71
CA PHE A 39 -3.18 -10.92 8.04
C PHE A 39 -2.00 -10.15 7.44
N ASP A 40 -0.85 -10.78 7.23
CA ASP A 40 0.31 -10.13 6.61
C ASP A 40 0.00 -9.66 5.18
N GLN A 41 -0.85 -10.38 4.45
CA GLN A 41 -1.28 -9.98 3.10
C GLN A 41 -2.12 -8.69 3.12
N GLU A 42 -3.03 -8.54 4.08
CA GLU A 42 -3.82 -7.30 4.23
C GLU A 42 -2.92 -6.13 4.63
N HIS A 43 -1.99 -6.35 5.57
CA HIS A 43 -1.00 -5.32 5.94
C HIS A 43 -0.13 -4.92 4.76
N PHE A 44 0.30 -5.89 3.96
CA PHE A 44 1.03 -5.65 2.71
C PHE A 44 0.20 -4.80 1.75
N HIS A 45 -1.04 -5.20 1.42
CA HIS A 45 -1.91 -4.46 0.50
C HIS A 45 -2.17 -3.03 0.98
N ARG A 46 -2.46 -2.85 2.28
CA ARG A 46 -2.65 -1.53 2.89
C ARG A 46 -1.39 -0.68 2.79
N PHE A 47 -0.23 -1.28 3.06
CA PHE A 47 1.05 -0.58 2.99
C PHE A 47 1.36 -0.12 1.56
N VAL A 48 1.31 -1.03 0.57
CA VAL A 48 1.69 -0.70 -0.82
C VAL A 48 0.73 0.32 -1.45
N LYS A 49 -0.57 0.24 -1.15
CA LYS A 49 -1.55 1.23 -1.62
C LYS A 49 -1.35 2.59 -0.95
N GLY A 50 -1.14 2.60 0.37
CA GLY A 50 -1.05 3.84 1.15
C GLY A 50 0.31 4.55 1.05
N HIS A 51 1.41 3.82 0.90
CA HIS A 51 2.76 4.37 1.04
C HIS A 51 3.64 4.22 -0.20
N LEU A 52 3.38 3.24 -1.07
CA LEU A 52 4.13 3.03 -2.32
C LEU A 52 3.35 3.47 -3.56
N GLY A 53 2.13 3.99 -3.38
CA GLY A 53 1.36 4.58 -4.48
C GLY A 53 0.79 3.56 -5.46
N LEU A 54 0.60 2.29 -5.06
CA LEU A 54 0.06 1.25 -5.96
C LEU A 54 -1.22 1.71 -6.68
N GLY A 55 -2.13 2.37 -5.95
CA GLY A 55 -3.39 2.88 -6.50
C GLY A 55 -3.35 4.32 -7.02
N ALA A 56 -2.19 4.98 -7.00
CA ALA A 56 -2.05 6.39 -7.41
C ALA A 56 -1.68 6.55 -8.90
N ALA A 57 -1.13 5.50 -9.52
CA ALA A 57 -0.76 5.54 -10.94
C ALA A 57 -2.01 5.54 -11.83
N ARG A 58 -2.04 6.47 -12.79
CA ARG A 58 -3.06 6.53 -13.85
C ARG A 58 -2.42 5.98 -15.12
N LEU A 59 -2.74 4.74 -15.46
CA LEU A 59 -2.13 3.99 -16.55
C LEU A 59 -3.24 3.43 -17.43
N ASP A 60 -3.13 3.62 -18.74
CA ASP A 60 -4.17 3.28 -19.70
C ASP A 60 -3.93 1.95 -20.44
N ALA A 61 -2.77 1.31 -20.23
CA ALA A 61 -2.38 0.04 -20.85
C ALA A 61 -2.11 -1.06 -19.81
N ALA A 62 -2.50 -2.29 -20.11
CA ALA A 62 -2.34 -3.45 -19.21
C ALA A 62 -0.85 -3.71 -18.89
N GLU A 63 0.00 -3.65 -19.91
CA GLU A 63 1.44 -3.87 -19.78
C GLU A 63 2.09 -2.78 -18.91
N ALA A 64 1.56 -1.55 -18.94
CA ALA A 64 2.02 -0.49 -18.07
C ALA A 64 1.64 -0.75 -16.60
N VAL A 65 0.43 -1.27 -16.36
CA VAL A 65 -0.02 -1.69 -15.02
C VAL A 65 0.86 -2.82 -14.49
N ASP A 66 1.19 -3.82 -15.30
CA ASP A 66 2.05 -4.94 -14.88
C ASP A 66 3.45 -4.45 -14.50
N ARG A 67 4.05 -3.58 -15.32
CA ARG A 67 5.35 -2.96 -15.00
C ARG A 67 5.26 -2.13 -13.72
N TRP A 68 4.18 -1.41 -13.52
CA TRP A 68 3.97 -0.62 -12.30
C TRP A 68 3.86 -1.50 -11.05
N ILE A 69 3.11 -2.59 -11.12
CA ILE A 69 3.03 -3.59 -10.04
C ILE A 69 4.42 -4.15 -9.76
N ALA A 70 5.18 -4.53 -10.79
CA ALA A 70 6.54 -5.03 -10.63
C ALA A 70 7.47 -4.02 -9.94
N LEU A 71 7.39 -2.72 -10.29
CA LEU A 71 8.15 -1.66 -9.63
C LEU A 71 7.76 -1.48 -8.16
N VAL A 72 6.46 -1.51 -7.85
CA VAL A 72 5.99 -1.42 -6.46
C VAL A 72 6.47 -2.63 -5.64
N LEU A 73 6.42 -3.83 -6.21
CA LEU A 73 6.95 -5.04 -5.57
C LEU A 73 8.47 -4.95 -5.35
N ALA A 74 9.22 -4.48 -6.34
CA ALA A 74 10.66 -4.28 -6.22
C ALA A 74 10.98 -3.26 -5.11
N ALA A 75 10.26 -2.14 -5.05
CA ALA A 75 10.42 -1.14 -3.99
C ALA A 75 10.09 -1.72 -2.59
N TYR A 76 9.02 -2.52 -2.48
CA TYR A 76 8.71 -3.21 -1.23
C TYR A 76 9.83 -4.18 -0.82
N THR A 77 10.35 -4.97 -1.76
CA THR A 77 11.46 -5.90 -1.51
C THR A 77 12.73 -5.15 -1.06
N GLN A 78 13.04 -4.00 -1.66
CA GLN A 78 14.15 -3.16 -1.21
C GLN A 78 13.98 -2.71 0.24
N LEU A 79 12.78 -2.26 0.63
CA LEU A 79 12.49 -1.91 2.02
C LEU A 79 12.59 -3.14 2.95
N TYR A 80 12.11 -4.29 2.50
CA TYR A 80 12.20 -5.52 3.28
C TYR A 80 13.66 -5.92 3.52
N LEU A 81 14.52 -5.90 2.51
CA LEU A 81 15.94 -6.20 2.65
C LEU A 81 16.67 -5.17 3.53
N ALA A 82 16.26 -3.91 3.47
CA ALA A 82 16.84 -2.83 4.24
C ALA A 82 16.43 -2.80 5.73
N ARG A 83 15.56 -3.72 6.19
CA ARG A 83 15.01 -3.73 7.55
C ARG A 83 16.03 -3.84 8.69
N HIS A 84 17.22 -4.39 8.40
CA HIS A 84 18.32 -4.52 9.36
C HIS A 84 19.35 -3.38 9.25
N PRO A 85 19.81 -2.97 8.05
CA PRO A 85 20.82 -1.92 7.93
C PRO A 85 20.28 -0.48 8.09
N VAL A 86 18.97 -0.26 8.12
CA VAL A 86 18.40 1.10 8.28
C VAL A 86 18.33 1.53 9.74
N ASP A 87 18.83 2.74 10.01
CA ASP A 87 18.63 3.42 11.30
C ASP A 87 17.14 3.74 11.51
N ASP A 88 16.60 3.42 12.70
CA ASP A 88 15.20 3.73 13.05
C ASP A 88 15.01 5.24 13.26
N LEU A 89 14.57 5.95 12.21
CA LEU A 89 14.21 7.37 12.27
C LEU A 89 12.82 7.55 12.90
N ARG A 90 12.77 7.31 14.20
CA ARG A 90 11.59 7.44 15.05
C ARG A 90 11.15 8.91 15.13
N ARG A 91 9.86 9.15 14.96
CA ARG A 91 9.24 10.45 15.29
C ARG A 91 9.13 10.60 16.81
N PRO A 92 9.20 11.81 17.39
CA PRO A 92 9.26 11.99 18.84
C PRO A 92 8.20 11.22 19.64
N TRP A 93 6.97 11.15 19.12
CA TRP A 93 5.82 10.48 19.73
C TRP A 93 5.72 8.97 19.47
N GLN A 94 6.56 8.39 18.61
CA GLN A 94 6.50 6.97 18.31
C GLN A 94 7.19 6.18 19.43
N ALA A 95 6.66 5.04 19.87
CA ALA A 95 7.33 4.23 20.89
C ALA A 95 8.70 3.71 20.40
N ARG A 96 9.67 3.57 21.33
CA ARG A 96 10.95 2.91 21.07
C ARG A 96 10.68 1.41 20.87
N MET A 97 11.33 0.80 19.88
CA MET A 97 11.19 -0.63 19.66
C MET A 97 12.16 -1.40 20.56
N PRO A 98 11.76 -2.58 21.07
CA PRO A 98 12.66 -3.46 21.78
C PRO A 98 13.86 -3.84 20.91
N HIS A 99 15.03 -3.98 21.55
CA HIS A 99 16.24 -4.42 20.86
C HIS A 99 16.00 -5.78 20.16
N GLY A 100 16.55 -5.94 18.95
CA GLY A 100 16.38 -7.15 18.16
C GLY A 100 15.04 -7.27 17.41
N THR A 101 14.13 -6.30 17.54
CA THR A 101 12.86 -6.34 16.80
C THR A 101 13.06 -5.84 15.38
N THR A 102 12.53 -6.58 14.41
CA THR A 102 12.52 -6.19 12.99
C THR A 102 11.69 -4.92 12.77
N LEU A 103 12.27 -3.93 12.08
CA LEU A 103 11.57 -2.70 11.72
C LEU A 103 10.43 -2.99 10.73
N SER A 104 9.28 -2.32 10.93
CA SER A 104 8.17 -2.40 9.98
C SER A 104 8.53 -1.69 8.66
N PRO A 105 7.96 -2.11 7.51
CA PRO A 105 8.23 -1.48 6.22
C PRO A 105 8.03 0.05 6.22
N TYR A 106 7.06 0.53 7.02
CA TYR A 106 6.86 1.96 7.22
C TYR A 106 8.06 2.65 7.88
N ARG A 107 8.58 2.11 8.98
CA ARG A 107 9.74 2.70 9.68
C ARG A 107 10.99 2.66 8.81
N VAL A 108 11.22 1.53 8.12
CA VAL A 108 12.34 1.41 7.17
C VAL A 108 12.25 2.49 6.10
N ARG A 109 11.06 2.72 5.52
CA ARG A 109 10.85 3.77 4.51
C ARG A 109 11.25 5.17 4.99
N LEU A 110 11.03 5.52 6.26
CA LEU A 110 11.45 6.82 6.81
C LEU A 110 12.98 6.97 6.79
N GLY A 111 13.71 5.93 7.19
CA GLY A 111 15.18 5.91 7.24
C GLY A 111 15.88 5.58 5.91
N PHE A 112 15.17 4.99 4.96
CA PHE A 112 15.75 4.43 3.74
C PHE A 112 16.55 5.44 2.90
N HIS A 113 16.15 6.71 2.88
CA HIS A 113 16.88 7.75 2.16
C HIS A 113 18.32 7.95 2.68
N ARG A 114 18.56 7.79 3.99
CA ARG A 114 19.90 7.88 4.60
C ARG A 114 20.75 6.67 4.23
N LEU A 115 20.15 5.48 4.21
CA LEU A 115 20.83 4.27 3.73
C LEU A 115 21.19 4.43 2.25
N ARG A 116 20.26 4.89 1.41
CA ARG A 116 20.49 5.10 -0.02
C ARG A 116 21.67 6.04 -0.30
N ALA A 117 21.87 7.07 0.52
CA ALA A 117 23.00 7.99 0.39
C ALA A 117 24.37 7.35 0.68
N LYS A 118 24.40 6.23 1.42
CA LYS A 118 25.63 5.47 1.75
C LYS A 118 25.93 4.35 0.74
N LEU A 119 24.97 4.00 -0.11
CA LEU A 119 25.13 2.93 -1.10
C LEU A 119 25.84 3.47 -2.36
N PRO A 120 26.67 2.66 -3.02
CA PRO A 120 27.26 3.05 -4.30
C PRO A 120 26.17 3.25 -5.35
N ALA A 121 26.41 4.17 -6.29
CA ALA A 121 25.54 4.33 -7.44
C ALA A 121 25.61 3.05 -8.30
N ILE A 122 24.50 2.33 -8.38
CA ILE A 122 24.40 1.06 -9.14
C ILE A 122 24.18 1.33 -10.64
N THR A 123 23.72 2.54 -10.98
CA THR A 123 23.46 2.98 -12.34
C THR A 123 24.24 4.26 -12.62
N SER A 124 24.85 4.35 -13.80
CA SER A 124 25.44 5.61 -14.28
C SER A 124 24.39 6.72 -14.28
N PRO A 125 24.76 7.95 -13.92
CA PRO A 125 23.87 9.09 -14.04
C PRO A 125 23.38 9.17 -15.49
N ARG A 126 22.08 9.43 -15.68
CA ARG A 126 21.54 9.71 -17.01
C ARG A 126 22.27 10.95 -17.52
N ASN A 127 22.94 10.86 -18.66
CA ASN A 127 23.49 12.03 -19.32
C ASN A 127 22.35 13.04 -19.48
N PRO A 128 22.52 14.30 -19.00
CA PRO A 128 21.56 15.34 -19.36
C PRO A 128 21.56 15.38 -20.89
N GLY A 129 20.40 15.08 -21.47
CA GLY A 129 20.22 15.27 -22.91
C GLY A 129 20.51 16.73 -23.27
N PRO A 130 20.73 17.04 -24.55
CA PRO A 130 20.90 18.41 -25.01
C PRO A 130 19.79 19.28 -24.40
N GLN A 131 20.17 20.33 -23.66
CA GLN A 131 19.22 21.36 -23.27
C GLN A 131 18.73 22.01 -24.56
N ASP A 132 17.44 21.90 -24.86
CA ASP A 132 16.86 22.69 -25.94
C ASP A 132 17.18 24.17 -25.66
N PRO A 133 17.87 24.88 -26.57
CA PRO A 133 18.22 26.30 -26.36
C PRO A 133 16.98 27.20 -26.24
N ALA A 134 15.79 26.68 -26.53
CA ALA A 134 14.50 27.35 -26.37
C ALA A 134 13.82 27.10 -25.01
N ALA A 135 14.40 26.29 -24.12
CA ALA A 135 13.87 26.14 -22.77
C ALA A 135 14.04 27.48 -22.01
N PRO A 136 12.95 28.11 -21.52
CA PRO A 136 13.09 29.36 -20.78
C PRO A 136 13.96 29.10 -19.56
N LYS A 137 15.08 29.84 -19.47
CA LYS A 137 15.92 29.87 -18.27
C LYS A 137 14.99 30.22 -17.11
N ALA A 138 14.83 29.31 -16.15
CA ALA A 138 14.20 29.64 -14.88
C ALA A 138 15.00 30.82 -14.30
N HIS A 139 14.42 32.02 -14.37
CA HIS A 139 14.94 33.16 -13.64
C HIS A 139 15.03 32.73 -12.18
N GLY A 140 16.22 32.88 -11.60
CA GLY A 140 16.46 32.52 -10.22
C GLY A 140 15.40 33.17 -9.34
N THR A 141 14.50 32.37 -8.80
CA THR A 141 13.66 32.80 -7.70
C THR A 141 14.57 32.97 -6.51
N ASP A 142 14.87 34.24 -6.25
CA ASP A 142 15.50 34.73 -5.05
C ASP A 142 14.92 34.00 -3.82
N ARG A 143 15.79 33.39 -3.02
CA ARG A 143 15.41 32.59 -1.84
C ARG A 143 15.03 33.46 -0.63
N ASN A 144 14.57 34.69 -0.86
CA ASN A 144 14.24 35.66 0.19
C ASN A 144 12.77 36.12 0.14
N ILE A 145 11.84 35.19 -0.12
CA ILE A 145 10.43 35.40 0.25
C ILE A 145 10.23 34.77 1.64
N PRO A 146 9.97 35.56 2.71
CA PRO A 146 9.58 34.97 3.97
C PRO A 146 8.28 34.19 3.78
N ALA A 147 8.27 32.94 4.25
CA ALA A 147 7.11 32.07 4.17
C ALA A 147 5.89 32.75 4.80
N PRO A 148 4.70 32.72 4.15
CA PRO A 148 3.49 33.23 4.79
C PRO A 148 3.21 32.44 6.08
N PRO A 149 2.67 33.08 7.13
CA PRO A 149 2.39 32.42 8.40
C PRO A 149 1.56 31.17 8.17
N THR A 150 2.08 30.02 8.63
CA THR A 150 1.38 28.75 8.59
C THR A 150 0.30 28.75 9.67
N ASP A 151 -0.83 29.38 9.40
CA ASP A 151 -2.04 29.20 10.20
C ASP A 151 -2.71 27.88 9.75
N LEU A 152 -2.22 26.76 10.28
CA LEU A 152 -2.86 25.45 10.14
C LEU A 152 -4.13 25.41 10.98
N ARG A 153 -5.17 26.11 10.54
CA ARG A 153 -6.54 25.66 10.79
C ARG A 153 -6.90 24.68 9.68
N PRO A 154 -7.18 23.40 9.98
CA PRO A 154 -7.75 22.53 8.97
C PRO A 154 -9.13 23.08 8.62
N ALA A 155 -9.29 23.62 7.41
CA ALA A 155 -10.60 23.92 6.87
C ALA A 155 -11.42 22.64 6.96
N LEU A 156 -12.44 22.66 7.82
CA LEU A 156 -13.40 21.58 7.96
C LEU A 156 -14.02 21.38 6.57
N LEU A 157 -13.67 20.28 5.90
CA LEU A 157 -14.34 19.84 4.68
C LEU A 157 -15.83 19.89 4.93
N THR A 158 -16.52 20.78 4.21
CA THR A 158 -17.95 20.95 4.39
C THR A 158 -18.67 19.66 3.98
N ARG A 159 -19.86 19.43 4.55
CA ARG A 159 -20.68 18.22 4.27
C ARG A 159 -20.86 17.95 2.77
N ARG A 160 -20.86 19.01 1.95
CA ARG A 160 -20.95 18.99 0.49
C ARG A 160 -19.75 18.33 -0.20
N ASP A 161 -18.53 18.57 0.28
CA ASP A 161 -17.31 18.01 -0.32
C ASP A 161 -17.18 16.49 -0.07
N ARG A 162 -17.70 16.02 1.07
CA ARG A 162 -17.79 14.58 1.37
C ARG A 162 -18.85 13.88 0.52
N GLU A 163 -19.97 14.54 0.23
CA GLU A 163 -21.04 14.00 -0.62
C GLU A 163 -20.60 13.84 -2.08
N LEU A 164 -19.85 14.80 -2.64
CA LEU A 164 -19.32 14.71 -4.00
C LEU A 164 -18.32 13.57 -4.16
N LYS A 165 -17.45 13.34 -3.16
CA LYS A 165 -16.50 12.21 -3.16
C LYS A 165 -17.20 10.85 -3.07
N MET A 166 -18.32 10.77 -2.34
CA MET A 166 -19.15 9.56 -2.22
C MET A 166 -20.07 9.33 -3.44
N GLN A 167 -20.47 10.37 -4.17
CA GLN A 167 -21.19 10.25 -5.44
C GLN A 167 -20.29 9.76 -6.57
N GLY A 168 -19.03 10.22 -6.63
CA GLY A 168 -18.04 9.71 -7.58
C GLY A 168 -17.78 8.20 -7.43
N PHE A 169 -17.75 7.69 -6.19
CA PHE A 169 -17.64 6.26 -5.92
C PHE A 169 -18.90 5.47 -6.30
N ARG A 170 -20.09 5.98 -5.98
CA ARG A 170 -21.36 5.30 -6.32
C ARG A 170 -21.66 5.22 -7.82
N ASN A 171 -21.21 6.20 -8.61
CA ASN A 171 -21.42 6.18 -10.07
C ASN A 171 -20.50 5.17 -10.80
N ALA A 172 -19.29 4.92 -10.28
CA ALA A 172 -18.36 3.94 -10.85
C ALA A 172 -18.87 2.50 -10.69
N ASP A 173 -19.54 2.19 -9.58
CA ASP A 173 -20.15 0.87 -9.34
C ASP A 173 -21.41 0.64 -10.20
N ASN A 174 -22.20 1.70 -10.47
CA ASN A 174 -23.43 1.59 -11.27
C ASN A 174 -23.14 1.40 -12.77
N GLN A 175 -22.03 1.93 -13.29
CA GLN A 175 -21.59 1.65 -14.67
C GLN A 175 -21.17 0.17 -14.83
N ARG A 176 -20.51 -0.43 -13.83
CA ARG A 176 -20.11 -1.86 -13.88
C ARG A 176 -21.29 -2.83 -13.85
N LEU A 177 -22.39 -2.48 -13.18
CA LEU A 177 -23.60 -3.31 -13.11
C LEU A 177 -24.42 -3.28 -14.42
N ARG A 178 -24.43 -2.15 -15.15
CA ARG A 178 -25.17 -2.04 -16.42
C ARG A 178 -24.51 -2.78 -17.59
N THR A 179 -23.18 -2.88 -17.62
CA THR A 179 -22.46 -3.67 -18.65
C THR A 179 -22.56 -5.19 -18.47
N ARG A 180 -22.89 -5.69 -17.28
CA ARG A 180 -23.11 -7.14 -17.05
C ARG A 180 -24.54 -7.61 -17.36
N CYS A 181 -25.52 -6.70 -17.48
CA CYS A 181 -26.93 -7.07 -17.67
C CYS A 181 -27.36 -7.18 -19.15
N VAL A 182 -26.56 -6.68 -20.10
CA VAL A 182 -26.90 -6.74 -21.54
C VAL A 182 -26.40 -8.03 -22.21
N THR A 183 -25.32 -8.64 -21.71
CA THR A 183 -24.74 -9.85 -22.30
C THR A 183 -25.47 -11.14 -21.92
N THR A 184 -26.23 -11.17 -20.83
CA THR A 184 -26.98 -12.37 -20.39
C THR A 184 -28.38 -12.49 -20.99
N ARG A 185 -28.92 -11.43 -21.64
CA ARG A 185 -30.24 -11.50 -22.31
C ARG A 185 -30.18 -11.98 -23.76
N ARG A 186 -29.02 -11.88 -24.44
CA ARG A 186 -28.85 -12.35 -25.83
C ARG A 186 -28.52 -13.86 -25.93
N ALA A 187 -28.01 -14.47 -24.86
CA ALA A 187 -27.64 -15.89 -24.85
C ALA A 187 -28.80 -16.88 -24.55
N ARG A 188 -30.00 -16.41 -24.15
CA ARG A 188 -31.15 -17.29 -23.84
C ARG A 188 -32.15 -17.48 -24.99
N ARG A 189 -31.94 -16.87 -26.17
CA ARG A 189 -32.84 -17.04 -27.33
C ARG A 189 -32.47 -18.16 -28.30
N HIS A 190 -31.35 -18.88 -28.09
CA HIS A 190 -30.87 -19.93 -29.01
C HIS A 190 -30.95 -21.36 -28.47
N LEU A 191 -31.71 -21.61 -27.39
CA LEU A 191 -31.85 -22.94 -26.77
C LEU A 191 -33.31 -23.40 -26.61
N ARG A 192 -34.23 -22.82 -27.39
CA ARG A 192 -35.59 -23.35 -27.59
C ARG A 192 -35.96 -23.22 -29.06
N SER A 193 -35.57 -24.22 -29.84
CA SER A 193 -36.25 -24.65 -31.06
C SER A 193 -35.94 -26.11 -31.30
#